data_AF-A0A529MGA1-F1
#
_entry.id   AF-A0A529MGA1-F1
#
_cell.length_a   1.000
_cell.length_b   1.000
_cell.length_c   1.000
_cell.angle_alpha   90.00
_cell.angle_beta   90.00
_cell.angle_gamma   90.00
#
_symmetry.space_group_name_H-M   'P 1'
#
loop_
_entity.id
_entity.type
_entity.pdbx_description
1 polymer ?
#
loop_
_entity_poly.entity_id
_entity_poly.type
_entity_poly.pdbx_seq_one_letter_code
_entity_poly.pdbx_strand_id
1 'polypeptide(L)'
;MSKFKNVKKVVLAYSGGLDTSIILKWLQTELGAEVVTFTADLGQGGELEPARRKAEMMGIKDIRIVDVREEFVADFVFPMFRANAVYEGTYLLGTSIARPLITKHLVE
;
A
#
# COMPACT_ATOMS: atom_id res chain seq x y z
N MET A 1 2.79 -29.55 -4.70
CA MET A 1 1.63 -28.79 -5.24
C MET A 1 1.42 -27.54 -4.40
N SER A 2 1.26 -26.37 -5.02
CA SER A 2 1.14 -25.07 -4.33
C SER A 2 -0.05 -25.05 -3.34
N LYS A 3 0.21 -24.54 -2.13
CA LYS A 3 -0.72 -24.45 -0.99
C LYS A 3 -1.91 -23.47 -1.24
N PHE A 4 -1.91 -22.78 -2.38
CA PHE A 4 -2.77 -21.61 -2.65
C PHE A 4 -3.84 -21.84 -3.72
N LYS A 5 -4.18 -23.10 -4.06
CA LYS A 5 -5.09 -23.47 -5.16
C LYS A 5 -6.49 -22.81 -5.18
N ASN A 6 -6.90 -22.11 -4.12
CA ASN A 6 -8.24 -21.54 -3.98
C ASN A 6 -8.26 -20.01 -3.79
N VAL A 7 -7.13 -19.31 -3.92
CA VAL A 7 -7.11 -17.85 -3.82
C VAL A 7 -7.70 -17.24 -5.08
N LYS A 8 -8.95 -16.76 -4.99
CA LYS A 8 -9.67 -16.20 -6.15
C LYS A 8 -9.34 -14.73 -6.42
N LYS A 9 -9.17 -13.95 -5.35
CA LYS A 9 -8.98 -12.50 -5.41
C LYS A 9 -8.00 -12.04 -4.35
N VAL A 10 -7.14 -11.08 -4.69
CA VAL A 10 -6.11 -10.51 -3.82
C VAL A 10 -6.15 -8.99 -3.92
N VAL A 11 -6.13 -8.32 -2.76
CA VAL A 11 -5.82 -6.89 -2.69
C VAL A 11 -4.32 -6.75 -2.43
N LEU A 12 -3.62 -6.08 -3.33
CA LEU A 12 -2.18 -5.86 -3.25
C LEU A 12 -1.91 -4.40 -2.87
N ALA A 13 -1.24 -4.19 -1.74
CA ALA A 13 -0.58 -2.92 -1.47
C ALA A 13 0.51 -2.69 -2.52
N TYR A 14 0.26 -1.74 -3.43
CA TYR A 14 1.01 -1.54 -4.65
C TYR A 14 1.63 -0.15 -4.67
N SER A 15 2.95 -0.09 -4.82
CA SER A 15 3.71 1.18 -4.85
C SER A 15 4.11 1.60 -6.27
N GLY A 16 3.92 0.76 -7.28
CA GLY A 16 4.50 0.98 -8.61
C GLY A 16 6.00 0.61 -8.72
N GLY A 17 6.65 0.29 -7.60
CA GLY A 17 8.04 -0.16 -7.56
C GLY A 17 8.28 -1.48 -8.31
N LEU A 18 9.55 -1.85 -8.48
CA LEU A 18 9.94 -3.09 -9.17
C LEU A 18 9.34 -4.32 -8.48
N ASP A 19 9.56 -4.45 -7.17
CA ASP A 19 9.16 -5.62 -6.39
C ASP A 19 7.65 -5.84 -6.40
N THR A 20 6.86 -4.79 -6.12
CA THR A 20 5.39 -4.88 -6.12
C THR A 20 4.83 -5.14 -7.51
N SER A 21 5.54 -4.76 -8.58
CA SER A 21 5.17 -5.09 -9.96
C SER A 21 5.48 -6.55 -10.30
N ILE A 22 6.61 -7.08 -9.84
CA ILE A 22 6.91 -8.52 -9.99
C ILE A 22 5.87 -9.35 -9.21
N ILE A 23 5.55 -8.96 -7.99
CA ILE A 23 4.52 -9.63 -7.17
C ILE A 23 3.17 -9.59 -7.88
N LEU A 24 2.76 -8.44 -8.42
CA LEU A 24 1.51 -8.31 -9.18
C LEU A 24 1.46 -9.33 -10.33
N LYS A 25 2.53 -9.42 -11.13
CA LYS A 25 2.59 -10.37 -12.23
C LYS A 25 2.56 -11.81 -11.74
N TRP A 26 3.28 -12.11 -10.67
CA TRP A 26 3.34 -13.43 -10.06
C TRP A 26 1.96 -13.89 -9.54
N LEU A 27 1.20 -12.99 -8.89
CA LEU A 27 -0.17 -13.27 -8.46
C LEU A 27 -1.08 -13.61 -9.64
N GLN A 28 -0.91 -12.92 -10.77
CA GLN A 28 -1.67 -13.20 -12.00
C GLN A 28 -1.28 -14.55 -12.63
N THR A 29 0.01 -14.88 -12.73
CA THR A 29 0.47 -16.07 -13.47
C THR A 29 0.49 -17.33 -12.64
N GLU A 30 0.97 -17.27 -11.39
CA GLU A 30 1.17 -18.44 -10.55
C GLU A 30 -0.05 -18.80 -9.71
N LEU A 31 -0.83 -17.80 -9.29
CA LEU A 31 -2.07 -18.02 -8.56
C LEU A 31 -3.32 -17.95 -9.43
N GLY A 32 -3.24 -17.35 -10.63
CA GLY A 32 -4.42 -17.10 -11.46
C GLY A 32 -5.44 -16.20 -10.76
N ALA A 33 -5.01 -15.40 -9.78
CA ALA A 33 -5.89 -14.60 -8.94
C ALA A 33 -6.27 -13.30 -9.63
N GLU A 34 -7.52 -12.86 -9.42
CA GLU A 34 -7.90 -11.48 -9.70
C GLU A 34 -7.18 -10.55 -8.72
N VAL A 35 -6.49 -9.53 -9.21
CA VAL A 35 -5.74 -8.60 -8.36
C VAL A 35 -6.39 -7.22 -8.39
N VAL A 36 -6.62 -6.66 -7.21
CA VAL A 36 -6.94 -5.25 -6.98
C VAL A 36 -5.68 -4.57 -6.48
N THR A 37 -5.28 -3.46 -7.06
CA THR A 37 -4.16 -2.67 -6.52
C THR A 37 -4.68 -1.57 -5.60
N PHE A 38 -3.99 -1.39 -4.49
CA PHE A 38 -4.26 -0.35 -3.51
C PHE A 38 -3.00 0.47 -3.24
N THR A 39 -3.13 1.79 -3.32
CA THR A 39 -2.07 2.75 -3.00
C THR A 39 -2.65 3.83 -2.08
N ALA A 40 -2.08 3.99 -0.89
CA ALA A 40 -2.41 5.10 0.01
C ALA A 40 -1.56 6.32 -0.35
N ASP A 41 -2.18 7.47 -0.62
CA ASP A 41 -1.50 8.76 -0.71
C ASP A 41 -1.32 9.34 0.69
N LEU A 42 -0.07 9.35 1.14
CA LEU A 42 0.41 9.89 2.41
C LEU A 42 1.23 11.17 2.20
N GLY A 43 1.22 11.74 0.99
CA GLY A 43 2.01 12.91 0.62
C GLY A 43 3.31 12.60 -0.12
N GLN A 44 3.49 11.38 -0.65
CA GLN A 44 4.67 11.01 -1.45
C GLN A 44 4.79 11.77 -2.79
N GLY A 45 3.73 12.46 -3.23
CA GLY A 45 3.78 13.34 -4.40
C GLY A 45 3.77 12.57 -5.73
N GLY A 46 4.74 12.85 -6.61
CA GLY A 46 4.74 12.47 -8.03
C GLY A 46 4.78 10.97 -8.36
N GLU A 47 4.77 10.09 -7.36
CA GLU A 47 4.85 8.63 -7.53
C GLU A 47 3.48 7.96 -7.80
N LEU A 48 2.37 8.62 -7.49
CA LEU A 48 1.02 8.05 -7.57
C LEU A 48 0.57 7.75 -9.01
N GLU A 49 0.68 8.74 -9.89
CA GLU A 49 0.25 8.62 -11.29
C GLU A 49 1.10 7.62 -12.09
N PRO A 50 2.42 7.56 -11.93
CA PRO A 50 3.23 6.47 -12.48
C PRO A 50 2.79 5.09 -11.99
N ALA A 51 2.45 4.93 -10.70
CA ALA A 51 1.96 3.66 -10.16
C ALA A 51 0.62 3.26 -10.81
N ARG A 52 -0.32 4.21 -10.95
CA ARG A 52 -1.59 3.97 -11.67
C ARG A 52 -1.34 3.45 -13.08
N ARG A 53 -0.58 4.20 -13.89
CA ARG A 53 -0.30 3.85 -15.28
C ARG A 53 0.38 2.49 -15.41
N LYS A 54 1.30 2.17 -14.50
CA LYS A 54 1.98 0.88 -14.49
C LYS A 54 1.02 -0.27 -14.18
N ALA A 55 0.12 -0.10 -13.22
CA ALA A 55 -0.92 -1.10 -12.94
C ALA A 55 -1.89 -1.29 -14.13
N GLU A 56 -2.27 -0.21 -14.81
CA GLU A 56 -3.09 -0.26 -16.04
C GLU A 56 -2.38 -1.03 -17.15
N MET A 57 -1.10 -0.75 -17.40
CA MET A 57 -0.27 -1.46 -18.37
C MET A 57 -0.15 -2.97 -18.05
N MET A 58 -0.27 -3.34 -16.78
CA MET A 58 -0.24 -4.73 -16.32
C MET A 58 -1.62 -5.40 -16.29
N GLY A 59 -2.65 -4.74 -16.85
CA GLY A 59 -3.98 -5.31 -17.06
C GLY A 59 -4.88 -5.30 -15.83
N ILE A 60 -4.57 -4.48 -14.81
CA ILE A 60 -5.40 -4.35 -13.61
C ILE A 60 -6.62 -3.50 -13.91
N LYS A 61 -7.80 -3.99 -13.48
CA LYS A 61 -9.08 -3.32 -13.69
C LYS A 61 -9.54 -2.48 -12.49
N ASP A 62 -9.22 -2.92 -11.28
CA ASP A 62 -9.56 -2.22 -10.03
C ASP A 62 -8.26 -1.65 -9.42
N ILE A 63 -8.06 -0.35 -9.61
CA ILE A 63 -6.88 0.40 -9.16
C ILE A 63 -7.38 1.48 -8.21
N ARG A 64 -7.08 1.32 -6.92
CA ARG A 64 -7.50 2.23 -5.86
C ARG A 64 -6.34 3.05 -5.39
N ILE A 65 -6.46 4.37 -5.56
CA ILE A 65 -5.57 5.34 -4.95
C ILE A 65 -6.42 6.16 -3.99
N VAL A 66 -6.07 6.09 -2.70
CA VAL A 66 -6.87 6.70 -1.63
C VAL A 66 -6.05 7.79 -0.97
N ASP A 67 -6.57 9.02 -1.00
CA ASP A 67 -5.99 10.13 -0.24
C ASP A 67 -6.30 9.98 1.24
N VAL A 68 -5.25 9.73 2.02
CA VAL A 68 -5.32 9.53 3.47
C VAL A 68 -4.47 10.55 4.21
N ARG A 69 -4.07 11.65 3.57
CA ARG A 69 -3.15 12.64 4.15
C ARG A 69 -3.71 13.30 5.41
N GLU A 70 -4.96 13.74 5.35
CA GLU A 70 -5.64 14.36 6.49
C GLU A 70 -5.82 13.38 7.66
N GLU A 71 -6.28 12.15 7.37
CA GLU A 71 -6.40 11.10 8.39
C GLU A 71 -5.04 10.74 8.99
N PHE A 72 -4.00 10.64 8.16
CA PHE A 72 -2.65 10.35 8.62
C PHE A 72 -2.17 11.39 9.63
N VAL A 73 -2.38 12.67 9.35
CA VAL A 73 -1.97 13.74 10.26
C VAL A 73 -2.83 13.73 11.53
N ALA A 74 -4.15 13.71 11.38
CA ALA A 74 -5.09 13.85 12.49
C ALA A 74 -5.05 12.67 13.48
N ASP A 75 -5.03 11.44 12.96
CA ASP A 75 -5.29 10.23 13.74
C ASP A 75 -4.02 9.40 14.01
N PHE A 76 -2.90 9.71 13.35
CA PHE A 76 -1.65 8.97 13.53
C PHE A 76 -0.48 9.87 13.94
N VAL A 77 -0.17 10.92 13.16
CA VAL A 77 0.95 11.82 13.46
C VAL A 77 0.70 12.62 14.74
N PHE A 78 -0.44 13.31 14.88
CA PHE A 78 -0.70 14.10 16.09
C PHE A 78 -0.73 13.26 17.37
N PRO A 79 -1.38 12.08 17.43
CA PRO A 79 -1.29 11.21 18.60
C PRO A 79 0.16 10.77 18.94
N MET A 80 0.97 10.45 17.92
CA MET A 80 2.39 10.13 18.12
C MET A 80 3.17 11.31 18.71
N PHE A 81 2.94 12.52 18.22
CA PHE A 81 3.59 13.74 18.72
C PHE A 81 3.17 14.11 20.14
N ARG A 82 1.90 13.88 20.54
CA ARG A 82 1.43 14.09 21.92
C ARG A 82 2.21 13.24 22.94
N ALA A 83 2.70 12.08 22.53
CA ALA A 83 3.53 11.20 23.36
C ALA A 83 5.03 11.58 23.34
N ASN A 84 5.43 12.59 22.56
CA ASN A 84 6.82 12.88 22.25
C ASN A 84 7.57 11.61 21.80
N ALA A 85 6.92 10.79 20.96
CA ALA A 85 7.46 9.49 20.60
C ALA A 85 8.76 9.64 19.78
N VAL A 86 9.86 9.17 20.36
CA VAL A 86 11.18 9.15 19.71
C VAL A 86 11.79 7.77 19.96
N TYR A 87 12.09 7.06 18.89
CA TYR A 87 12.75 5.76 18.96
C TYR A 87 14.27 5.96 19.06
N GLU A 88 14.87 5.29 20.05
CA GLU A 88 16.32 5.34 20.32
C GLU A 88 16.89 6.78 20.38
N GLY A 89 16.09 7.72 20.89
CA GLY A 89 16.48 9.11 21.11
C GLY A 89 16.67 9.96 19.85
N THR A 90 16.45 9.43 18.65
CA THR A 90 16.70 10.15 17.39
C THR A 90 15.64 9.97 16.30
N TYR A 91 14.99 8.81 16.23
CA TYR A 91 14.11 8.47 15.11
C TYR A 91 12.64 8.82 15.38
N LEU A 92 12.06 9.69 14.55
CA LEU A 92 10.67 10.16 14.66
C LEU A 92 9.63 9.23 14.01
N LEU A 93 9.92 7.93 13.91
CA LEU A 93 8.94 6.88 13.59
C LEU A 93 8.12 7.06 12.29
N GLY A 94 8.52 7.93 11.37
CA GLY A 94 7.72 8.31 10.20
C GLY A 94 7.28 7.12 9.33
N THR A 95 8.16 6.13 9.14
CA THR A 95 7.81 4.89 8.43
C THR A 95 6.84 4.06 9.25
N SER A 96 7.14 3.83 10.53
CA SER A 96 6.38 2.96 11.41
C SER A 96 4.95 3.45 11.62
N ILE A 97 4.75 4.76 11.78
CA ILE A 97 3.44 5.34 12.09
C ILE A 97 2.49 5.36 10.87
N ALA A 98 3.03 5.34 9.65
CA ALA A 98 2.23 5.25 8.43
C ALA A 98 1.67 3.84 8.17
N ARG A 99 2.38 2.78 8.57
CA ARG A 99 2.00 1.39 8.22
C ARG A 99 0.61 0.97 8.74
N PRO A 100 0.21 1.26 9.99
CA PRO A 100 -1.11 0.90 10.49
C PRO A 100 -2.25 1.52 9.66
N LEU A 101 -2.10 2.77 9.20
CA LEU A 101 -3.08 3.43 8.35
C LEU A 101 -3.17 2.77 6.96
N ILE A 102 -2.03 2.46 6.34
CA ILE A 102 -2.01 1.73 5.06
C ILE A 102 -2.73 0.38 5.22
N THR A 103 -2.45 -0.35 6.31
CA THR A 103 -3.07 -1.66 6.56
C THR A 103 -4.57 -1.55 6.86
N LYS A 104 -5.02 -0.52 7.58
CA LYS A 104 -6.44 -0.27 7.82
C LYS A 104 -7.21 -0.17 6.49
N HIS A 105 -6.78 0.73 5.60
CA HIS A 105 -7.42 0.93 4.29
C HIS A 105 -7.24 -0.27 3.33
N LEU A 106 -6.19 -1.08 3.51
CA LEU A 106 -6.01 -2.31 2.73
C LEU A 106 -7.03 -3.40 3.11
N VAL A 107 -7.52 -3.40 4.35
CA VAL A 107 -8.45 -4.40 4.89
C VAL A 107 -9.92 -4.01 4.66
N GLU A 108 -10.22 -2.71 4.58
CA GLU A 108 -11.55 -2.15 4.30
C GLU A 108 -12.02 -2.40 2.84
#